data_AF-A0A7V8ZAD7-F1
#
_entry.id   AF-A0A7V8ZAD7-F1
#
_cell.length_a   1.000
_cell.length_b   1.000
_cell.length_c   1.000
_cell.angle_alpha   90.00
_cell.angle_beta   90.00
_cell.angle_gamma   90.00
#
_symmetry.space_group_name_H-M   'P 1'
#
loop_
_entity.id
_entity.type
_entity.pdbx_description
1 polymer ?
#
loop_
_entity_poly.entity_id
_entity_poly.type
_entity_poly.pdbx_seq_one_letter_code
_entity_poly.pdbx_strand_id
1 'polypeptide(L)'
;RGVRVIIAGLDQDYTGTPFEPMPQLLAIAEYITKTHAICVRCGQPANYSQRIVERAERVAVGAADMYEARCRRCFVPHADAPTSHITEAAD
;
A
#
# COMPACT_ATOMS: atom_id res chain seq x y z
N ARG A 1 18.51 21.38 -19.43
CA ARG A 1 18.04 22.32 -18.37
C ARG A 1 18.28 21.65 -17.03
N GLY A 2 18.86 22.33 -16.04
CA GLY A 2 19.02 21.77 -14.68
C GLY A 2 17.80 22.11 -13.83
N VAL A 3 17.03 21.10 -13.43
CA VAL A 3 15.85 21.25 -12.57
C VAL A 3 15.89 20.15 -11.53
N ARG A 4 15.61 20.48 -10.27
CA ARG A 4 15.40 19.50 -9.21
C ARG A 4 13.95 19.00 -9.28
N VAL A 5 13.78 17.71 -9.50
CA VAL A 5 12.45 17.06 -9.56
C VAL A 5 12.22 16.30 -8.26
N ILE A 6 11.06 16.49 -7.64
CA ILE A 6 10.62 15.77 -6.44
C ILE A 6 9.34 15.03 -6.79
N ILE A 7 9.30 13.72 -6.54
CA ILE A 7 8.19 12.83 -6.89
C ILE A 7 7.72 12.14 -5.62
N ALA A 8 6.40 12.07 -5.43
CA ALA A 8 5.77 11.26 -4.40
C ALA A 8 4.67 10.40 -5.05
N GLY A 9 4.56 9.15 -4.63
CA GLY A 9 3.54 8.24 -5.13
C GLY A 9 3.66 6.86 -4.49
N LEU A 10 2.66 6.03 -4.79
CA LEU A 10 2.67 4.61 -4.39
C LEU A 10 3.63 3.85 -5.30
N ASP A 11 4.45 2.99 -4.71
CA ASP A 11 5.34 2.09 -5.45
C ASP A 11 4.66 0.76 -5.81
N GLN A 12 3.59 0.41 -5.10
CA GLN A 12 2.78 -0.79 -5.32
C GLN A 12 1.28 -0.47 -5.30
N ASP A 13 0.50 -1.23 -6.06
CA ASP A 13 -0.96 -1.22 -5.95
C ASP A 13 -1.46 -2.17 -4.86
N TYR A 14 -2.79 -2.29 -4.75
CA TYR A 14 -3.44 -3.07 -3.69
C TYR A 14 -3.13 -4.57 -3.71
N THR A 15 -2.63 -5.08 -4.84
CA THR A 15 -2.20 -6.49 -5.01
C THR A 15 -0.72 -6.68 -4.69
N GLY A 16 0.00 -5.61 -4.34
CA GLY A 16 1.44 -5.63 -4.09
C GLY A 16 2.27 -5.66 -5.38
N THR A 17 1.65 -5.38 -6.54
CA THR A 17 2.35 -5.30 -7.82
C THR A 17 2.82 -3.87 -8.10
N PRO A 18 3.90 -3.68 -8.88
CA PRO A 18 4.46 -2.35 -9.11
C PRO A 18 3.45 -1.37 -9.73
N PHE A 19 3.31 -0.18 -9.13
CA PHE A 19 2.39 0.84 -9.63
C PHE A 19 3.11 1.75 -10.65
N GLU A 20 2.84 1.50 -11.92
CA GLU A 20 3.39 2.28 -13.03
C GLU A 20 3.02 3.78 -12.96
N PRO A 21 3.96 4.72 -13.20
CA PRO A 21 5.35 4.55 -13.66
C PRO A 21 6.41 4.59 -12.54
N MET A 22 6.02 4.31 -11.28
CA MET A 22 6.91 4.46 -10.14
C MET A 22 8.19 3.60 -10.21
N PRO A 23 8.16 2.34 -10.70
CA PRO A 23 9.36 1.51 -10.79
C PRO A 23 10.46 2.12 -11.67
N GLN A 24 10.08 2.74 -12.79
CA GLN A 24 11.00 3.39 -13.72
C GLN A 24 11.58 4.66 -13.10
N LEU A 25 10.75 5.43 -12.38
CA LEU A 25 11.20 6.63 -11.68
C LEU A 25 12.17 6.30 -10.56
N LEU A 26 11.92 5.23 -9.80
CA LEU A 26 12.85 4.73 -8.78
C LEU A 26 14.19 4.29 -9.39
N ALA A 27 14.19 3.67 -10.57
CA ALA A 27 15.42 3.20 -11.21
C ALA A 27 16.37 4.34 -11.65
N ILE A 28 15.83 5.54 -11.94
CA ILE A 28 16.61 6.69 -12.41
C ILE A 28 16.83 7.77 -11.36
N ALA A 29 16.21 7.67 -10.18
CA ALA A 29 16.30 8.68 -9.14
C ALA A 29 17.68 8.68 -8.45
N GLU A 30 18.24 9.87 -8.22
CA GLU A 30 19.47 10.00 -7.43
C GLU A 30 19.24 9.74 -5.93
N TYR A 31 18.05 10.04 -5.42
CA TYR A 31 17.65 9.83 -4.02
C TYR A 31 16.29 9.16 -3.92
N ILE A 32 16.22 8.11 -3.11
CA ILE A 32 14.98 7.37 -2.85
C ILE A 32 14.72 7.37 -1.36
N THR A 33 13.52 7.78 -0.95
CA THR A 33 13.01 7.61 0.41
C THR A 33 11.75 6.77 0.35
N LYS A 34 11.82 5.53 0.84
CA LYS A 34 10.65 4.66 0.95
C LYS A 34 10.03 4.82 2.33
N THR A 35 8.88 5.47 2.39
CA THR A 35 8.15 5.69 3.64
C THR A 35 7.40 4.45 4.06
N HIS A 36 7.44 4.13 5.35
CA HIS A 36 6.72 3.01 5.94
C HIS A 36 5.59 3.53 6.83
N ALA A 37 4.42 2.90 6.73
CA ALA A 37 3.31 3.13 7.64
C ALA A 37 3.42 2.19 8.86
N ILE A 38 2.40 2.19 9.72
CA ILE A 38 2.26 1.23 10.83
C ILE A 38 1.18 0.23 10.45
N CYS A 39 1.49 -1.06 10.57
CA CYS A 39 0.55 -2.14 10.27
C CYS A 39 -0.58 -2.11 11.28
N VAL A 40 -1.81 -1.88 10.81
CA VAL A 40 -2.96 -1.74 11.71
C VAL A 40 -3.39 -3.08 12.36
N ARG A 41 -2.82 -4.23 11.94
CA ARG A 41 -3.02 -5.53 12.63
C ARG A 41 -2.03 -5.80 13.74
N CYS A 42 -0.77 -5.39 13.59
CA CYS A 42 0.29 -5.88 14.46
C CYS A 42 1.32 -4.83 14.89
N GLY A 43 1.13 -3.56 14.52
CA GLY A 43 2.00 -2.44 14.90
C GLY A 43 3.39 -2.41 14.24
N GLN A 44 3.76 -3.42 13.46
CA GLN A 44 5.05 -3.46 12.76
C GLN A 44 5.07 -2.52 11.54
N PRO A 45 6.24 -2.11 11.02
CA PRO A 45 6.33 -1.33 9.79
C PRO A 45 5.55 -1.96 8.62
N ALA A 46 4.74 -1.14 7.96
CA ALA A 46 3.85 -1.54 6.87
C ALA A 46 4.32 -1.01 5.52
N ASN A 47 4.25 -1.89 4.52
CA ASN A 47 4.74 -1.66 3.16
C ASN A 47 3.64 -1.82 2.11
N TYR A 48 2.46 -2.31 2.51
CA TYR A 48 1.39 -2.67 1.61
C TYR A 48 0.12 -1.89 1.95
N SER A 49 -0.64 -1.54 0.92
CA SER A 49 -1.99 -0.98 1.05
C SER A 49 -2.99 -2.10 0.76
N GLN A 50 -3.50 -2.75 1.81
CA GLN A 50 -4.52 -3.79 1.68
C GLN A 50 -5.85 -3.15 1.34
N ARG A 51 -6.46 -3.52 0.21
CA ARG A 51 -7.86 -3.18 -0.04
C ARG A 51 -8.77 -4.07 0.81
N ILE A 52 -9.74 -3.45 1.48
CA ILE A 52 -10.73 -4.14 2.35
C ILE A 52 -12.15 -4.14 1.79
N VAL A 53 -12.36 -3.47 0.66
CA VAL A 53 -13.63 -3.48 -0.09
C VAL A 53 -13.52 -4.33 -1.34
N GLU A 54 -14.62 -4.94 -1.74
CA GLU A 54 -14.68 -5.77 -2.94
C GLU A 54 -14.79 -4.89 -4.20
N ARG A 55 -13.63 -4.56 -4.78
CA ARG A 55 -13.52 -3.91 -6.10
C ARG A 55 -12.36 -4.53 -6.85
N ALA A 56 -12.58 -4.89 -8.11
CA ALA A 56 -11.56 -5.45 -9.00
C ALA A 56 -10.70 -4.37 -9.69
N GLU A 57 -11.21 -3.14 -9.78
CA GLU A 57 -10.55 -2.05 -10.51
C GLU A 57 -9.21 -1.71 -9.89
N ARG A 58 -8.17 -1.57 -10.72
CA ARG A 58 -6.84 -1.20 -10.22
C ARG A 58 -6.86 0.16 -9.52
N VAL A 59 -7.54 1.13 -10.13
CA VAL A 59 -7.69 2.49 -9.59
C VAL A 59 -9.03 2.59 -8.89
N ALA A 60 -9.01 2.77 -7.57
CA ALA A 60 -10.19 3.09 -6.79
C ALA A 60 -9.80 4.12 -5.72
N VAL A 61 -10.36 5.32 -5.82
CA VAL A 61 -10.08 6.43 -4.89
C VAL A 61 -10.82 6.17 -3.58
N GLY A 62 -10.09 6.23 -2.48
CA GLY A 62 -10.60 5.99 -1.13
C GLY A 62 -9.50 6.21 -0.10
N ALA A 63 -9.86 6.12 1.18
CA ALA A 63 -8.94 6.29 2.29
C ALA A 63 -9.02 5.08 3.23
N ALA A 64 -9.04 5.32 4.55
CA ALA A 64 -9.06 4.28 5.58
C ALA A 64 -10.34 3.41 5.56
N ASP A 65 -11.40 3.88 4.89
CA ASP A 65 -12.63 3.15 4.65
C ASP A 65 -12.48 2.05 3.57
N MET A 66 -11.46 2.15 2.72
CA MET A 66 -11.22 1.22 1.62
C MET A 66 -9.86 0.53 1.69
N TYR A 67 -8.90 1.08 2.44
CA TYR A 67 -7.53 0.62 2.48
C TYR A 67 -6.95 0.61 3.90
N GLU A 68 -6.16 -0.42 4.20
CA GLU A 68 -5.40 -0.54 5.45
C GLU A 68 -3.90 -0.70 5.17
N ALA A 69 -3.07 -0.04 5.96
CA ALA A 69 -1.64 -0.29 5.96
C ALA A 69 -1.34 -1.67 6.58
N ARG A 70 -0.68 -2.55 5.82
CA ARG A 70 -0.28 -3.89 6.26
C ARG A 70 1.22 -4.13 6.11
N CYS A 71 1.79 -4.85 7.08
CA CYS A 71 3.13 -5.42 6.94
C CYS A 71 3.08 -6.68 6.05
N ARG A 72 4.25 -7.18 5.64
CA ARG A 72 4.37 -8.38 4.80
C ARG A 72 3.61 -9.59 5.34
N ARG A 73 3.60 -9.78 6.66
CA ARG A 73 2.92 -10.91 7.31
C ARG A 73 1.40 -10.80 7.27
N CYS A 74 0.87 -9.58 7.35
CA CYS A 74 -0.57 -9.33 7.47
C CYS A 74 -1.23 -8.94 6.14
N PHE A 75 -0.44 -8.83 5.07
CA PHE A 75 -0.92 -8.51 3.74
C PHE A 75 -1.43 -9.76 3.02
N VAL A 76 -2.61 -9.67 2.43
CA VAL A 76 -3.27 -10.74 1.68
C VAL A 76 -3.56 -10.21 0.27
N PRO A 77 -2.63 -10.43 -0.68
CA PRO A 77 -2.68 -9.82 -2.02
C PRO A 77 -3.85 -10.30 -2.89
N HIS A 78 -4.46 -11.43 -2.55
CA HIS A 78 -5.57 -12.05 -3.28
C HIS A 78 -6.71 -12.34 -2.29
N ALA A 79 -7.33 -11.27 -1.78
CA ALA A 79 -8.59 -11.41 -1.07
C ALA A 79 -9.69 -11.78 -2.09
N ASP A 80 -9.78 -13.06 -2.46
CA ASP A 80 -10.98 -13.63 -3.09
C ASP A 80 -12.19 -13.61 -2.12
N ALA A 81 -11.98 -13.15 -0.89
CA ALA A 81 -13.01 -12.73 0.06
C ALA A 81 -12.47 -11.56 0.91
N PRO A 82 -13.29 -10.54 1.25
CA PRO A 82 -12.89 -9.43 2.10
C PRO A 82 -12.27 -9.93 3.41
N THR A 83 -11.15 -9.32 3.83
CA THR A 83 -10.51 -9.67 5.11
C THR A 83 -11.51 -9.36 6.22
N SER A 84 -12.11 -10.40 6.81
CA SER A 84 -12.97 -10.20 7.97
C SER A 84 -12.14 -9.57 9.09
N HIS A 85 -12.56 -8.40 9.52
CA HIS A 85 -12.06 -7.81 10.75
C HIS A 85 -12.58 -8.70 11.88
N ILE A 86 -11.75 -9.62 12.36
CA ILE A 86 -11.95 -10.14 13.71
C ILE A 86 -11.61 -8.97 14.62
N THR A 87 -12.62 -8.18 14.97
CA THR A 87 -12.56 -7.35 16.16
C THR A 87 -12.52 -8.33 17.32
N GLU A 88 -11.32 -8.69 17.78
CA GLU A 88 -11.17 -9.17 19.15
C GLU A 88 -11.66 -8.03 20.03
N ALA A 89 -12.85 -8.21 20.59
CA ALA A 89 -13.34 -7.37 21.66
C ALA A 89 -12.28 -7.38 22.75
N ALA A 90 -11.79 -6.20 23.10
CA ALA A 90 -10.97 -6.01 24.27
C ALA A 90 -11.83 -6.34 25.51
N ASP A 91 -11.60 -7.51 26.09
CA ASP A 91 -11.82 -7.79 27.51
C ASP A 91 -10.53 -7.51 28.30
#